data_AF-A0A0Q6XIN0-F1
#
_entry.id   AF-A0A0Q6XIN0-F1
#
_cell.length_a   1.000
_cell.length_b   1.000
_cell.length_c   1.000
_cell.angle_alpha   90.00
_cell.angle_beta   90.00
_cell.angle_gamma   90.00
#
_symmetry.space_group_name_H-M   'P 1'
#
loop_
_entity.id
_entity.type
_entity.pdbx_description
1 polymer ?
#
loop_
_entity_poly.entity_id
_entity_poly.type
_entity_poly.pdbx_seq_one_letter_code
_entity_poly.pdbx_strand_id
1 'polypeptide(L)'
;MARLEQENAQLRHAVDSHATVDQAIGVLVATRRLPPAAGFEVLREVSQHTNIKLHAVAEALIAWGLGQPLPEPVDQELDAAVQRRSHRGQTPDRPE
;
A
#
# COMPACT_ATOMS: atom_id res chain seq x y z
N MET A 1 20.25 -29.36 4.49
CA MET A 1 19.47 -29.12 3.26
C MET A 1 18.18 -28.35 3.56
N ALA A 2 17.26 -28.89 4.38
CA ALA A 2 15.95 -28.26 4.66
C ALA A 2 15.98 -26.82 5.22
N ARG A 3 16.94 -26.49 6.10
CA ARG A 3 17.05 -25.14 6.69
C ARG A 3 17.45 -24.08 5.67
N LEU A 4 18.37 -24.40 4.75
CA LEU A 4 18.80 -23.50 3.68
C LEU A 4 17.67 -23.27 2.66
N GLU A 5 16.87 -24.30 2.37
CA GLU A 5 15.70 -24.16 1.49
C GLU A 5 14.58 -23.34 2.12
N GLN A 6 14.35 -23.47 3.43
CA GLN A 6 13.42 -22.63 4.19
C GLN A 6 13.89 -21.18 4.29
N GLU A 7 15.17 -20.95 4.56
CA GLU A 7 15.76 -19.59 4.53
C GLU A 7 15.66 -18.98 3.13
N ASN A 8 15.90 -19.77 2.08
CA ASN A 8 15.74 -19.33 0.69
C ASN A 8 14.29 -19.04 0.31
N ALA A 9 13.33 -19.82 0.82
CA ALA A 9 11.89 -19.60 0.63
C ALA A 9 11.40 -18.36 1.39
N GLN A 10 11.86 -18.15 2.63
CA GLN A 10 11.52 -16.95 3.40
C GLN A 10 12.12 -15.68 2.77
N LEU A 11 13.36 -15.75 2.27
CA LEU A 11 14.00 -14.64 1.55
C LEU A 11 13.31 -14.36 0.22
N ARG A 12 12.94 -15.38 -0.57
CA ARG A 12 12.14 -15.23 -1.79
C ARG A 12 10.77 -14.62 -1.50
N HIS A 13 10.06 -15.12 -0.49
CA HIS A 13 8.80 -14.52 -0.06
C HIS A 13 8.96 -13.06 0.39
N ALA A 14 10.04 -12.71 1.08
CA ALA A 14 10.30 -11.35 1.51
C ALA A 14 10.64 -10.41 0.33
N VAL A 15 11.33 -10.92 -0.69
CA VAL A 15 11.68 -10.18 -1.93
C VAL A 15 10.46 -10.03 -2.84
N ASP A 16 9.71 -11.10 -3.07
CA ASP A 16 8.49 -11.08 -3.90
C ASP A 16 7.41 -10.22 -3.23
N SER A 17 7.31 -10.26 -1.90
CA SER A 17 6.46 -9.35 -1.14
C SER A 17 6.92 -7.90 -1.27
N HIS A 18 8.23 -7.62 -1.29
CA HIS A 18 8.73 -6.26 -1.55
C HIS A 18 8.38 -5.78 -2.96
N ALA A 19 8.63 -6.59 -3.98
CA ALA A 19 8.35 -6.19 -5.37
C ALA A 19 6.85 -5.92 -5.61
N THR A 20 5.98 -6.72 -5.01
CA THR A 20 4.52 -6.51 -5.09
C THR A 20 4.11 -5.23 -4.34
N VAL A 21 4.69 -4.99 -3.17
CA VAL A 21 4.43 -3.78 -2.39
C VAL A 21 4.92 -2.54 -3.11
N ASP A 22 6.11 -2.57 -3.70
CA ASP A 22 6.67 -1.46 -4.47
C ASP A 22 5.84 -1.14 -5.72
N GLN A 23 5.32 -2.15 -6.41
CA GLN A 23 4.38 -1.96 -7.53
C GLN A 23 3.07 -1.32 -7.07
N ALA A 24 2.50 -1.77 -5.96
CA ALA A 24 1.30 -1.17 -5.39
C ALA A 24 1.54 0.29 -4.96
N ILE A 25 2.71 0.60 -4.40
CA ILE A 25 3.13 1.98 -4.13
C ILE A 25 3.17 2.79 -5.43
N GLY A 26 3.73 2.24 -6.51
CA GLY A 26 3.73 2.87 -7.83
C GLY A 26 2.32 3.21 -8.33
N VAL A 27 1.36 2.29 -8.17
CA VAL A 27 -0.05 2.55 -8.51
C VAL A 27 -0.61 3.69 -7.67
N LEU A 28 -0.37 3.70 -6.36
CA LEU A 28 -0.85 4.77 -5.47
C LEU A 28 -0.26 6.14 -5.81
N VAL A 29 1.02 6.19 -6.17
CA VAL A 29 1.67 7.41 -6.65
C VAL A 29 1.01 7.91 -7.93
N ALA A 30 0.76 7.03 -8.89
CA ALA A 30 0.17 7.39 -10.18
C ALA A 30 -1.30 7.84 -10.07
N THR A 31 -2.09 7.14 -9.24
CA THR A 31 -3.55 7.32 -9.17
C THR A 31 -3.99 8.33 -8.12
N ARG A 32 -3.36 8.33 -6.94
CA ARG A 32 -3.73 9.18 -5.79
C ARG A 32 -2.75 10.35 -5.59
N ARG A 33 -1.72 10.49 -6.44
CA ARG A 33 -0.66 11.51 -6.36
C ARG A 33 0.04 11.55 -5.00
N LEU A 34 0.14 10.40 -4.35
CA LEU A 34 0.85 10.29 -3.08
C LEU A 34 2.37 10.37 -3.30
N PRO A 35 3.12 10.98 -2.37
CA PRO A 35 4.57 10.84 -2.40
C PRO A 35 4.97 9.38 -2.13
N PRO A 36 6.00 8.83 -2.81
CA PRO A 36 6.42 7.44 -2.65
C PRO A 36 6.69 7.05 -1.19
N ALA A 37 7.28 7.97 -0.42
CA ALA A 37 7.57 7.79 1.00
C ALA A 37 6.32 7.54 1.87
N ALA A 38 5.13 7.95 1.41
CA ALA A 38 3.87 7.70 2.10
C ALA A 38 3.20 6.39 1.68
N GLY A 39 3.55 5.82 0.52
CA GLY A 39 2.84 4.70 -0.08
C GLY A 39 2.78 3.47 0.83
N PHE A 40 3.93 3.04 1.38
CA PHE A 40 3.99 1.89 2.27
C PHE A 40 3.11 2.05 3.51
N GLU A 41 3.16 3.24 4.13
CA GLU A 41 2.31 3.52 5.30
C GLU A 41 0.83 3.50 4.95
N VAL A 42 0.42 3.88 3.72
CA VAL A 42 -1.00 3.75 3.30
C VAL A 42 -1.37 2.28 3.24
N LEU A 43 -0.56 1.46 2.57
CA LEU A 43 -0.80 0.02 2.45
C LEU A 43 -0.93 -0.65 3.82
N ARG A 44 -0.06 -0.29 4.75
CA ARG A 44 -0.07 -0.79 6.13
C ARG A 44 -1.34 -0.39 6.88
N GLU A 45 -1.75 0.87 6.76
CA GLU A 45 -2.96 1.40 7.41
C GLU A 45 -4.23 0.70 6.88
N VAL A 46 -4.36 0.58 5.56
CA VAL A 46 -5.48 -0.13 4.92
C VAL A 46 -5.51 -1.59 5.34
N SER A 47 -4.35 -2.26 5.34
CA SER A 47 -4.24 -3.65 5.78
C SER A 47 -4.71 -3.84 7.24
N GLN A 48 -4.32 -2.94 8.13
CA GLN A 48 -4.70 -3.01 9.55
C GLN A 48 -6.19 -2.75 9.78
N HIS A 49 -6.77 -1.75 9.14
CA HIS A 49 -8.17 -1.38 9.38
C HIS A 49 -9.16 -2.28 8.64
N THR A 50 -8.77 -2.87 7.51
CA THR A 50 -9.60 -3.86 6.80
C THR A 50 -9.39 -5.30 7.32
N ASN A 51 -8.36 -5.53 8.13
CA ASN A 51 -7.91 -6.87 8.55
C ASN A 51 -7.60 -7.80 7.35
N ILE A 52 -7.15 -7.22 6.23
CA ILE A 52 -6.69 -7.94 5.04
C ILE A 52 -5.16 -7.95 5.04
N LYS A 53 -4.55 -9.08 4.69
CA LYS A 53 -3.08 -9.20 4.62
C LYS A 53 -2.51 -8.15 3.65
N LEU A 54 -1.42 -7.48 4.05
CA LEU A 54 -0.78 -6.41 3.28
C LEU A 54 -0.46 -6.82 1.83
N HIS A 55 0.02 -8.05 1.62
CA HIS A 55 0.26 -8.57 0.27
C HIS A 55 -1.01 -8.65 -0.59
N ALA A 56 -2.14 -9.10 -0.03
CA ALA A 56 -3.41 -9.14 -0.74
C ALA A 56 -3.97 -7.73 -1.03
N VAL A 57 -3.73 -6.75 -0.13
CA VAL A 57 -4.02 -5.34 -0.40
C VAL A 57 -3.18 -4.82 -1.57
N ALA A 58 -1.88 -5.15 -1.59
CA ALA A 58 -0.98 -4.75 -2.66
C ALA A 58 -1.41 -5.35 -4.02
N GLU A 59 -1.74 -6.64 -4.07
CA GLU A 59 -2.28 -7.29 -5.28
C GLU A 59 -3.58 -6.65 -5.75
N ALA A 60 -4.51 -6.36 -4.84
CA ALA A 60 -5.77 -5.71 -5.17
C ALA A 60 -5.55 -4.32 -5.79
N LEU A 61 -4.57 -3.56 -5.30
CA LEU A 61 -4.23 -2.25 -5.85
C LEU A 61 -3.53 -2.36 -7.20
N ILE A 62 -2.68 -3.36 -7.43
CA ILE A 62 -2.10 -3.62 -8.74
C ILE A 62 -3.19 -3.95 -9.75
N ALA A 63 -4.09 -4.87 -9.40
CA ALA A 63 -5.23 -5.24 -10.25
C ALA A 63 -6.13 -4.03 -10.54
N TRP A 64 -6.36 -3.17 -9.55
CA TRP A 64 -7.09 -1.92 -9.72
C TRP A 64 -6.40 -0.94 -10.67
N GLY A 65 -5.08 -0.78 -10.56
CA GLY A 65 -4.28 -0.03 -11.52
C GLY A 65 -4.35 -0.57 -12.95
N LEU A 66 -4.72 -1.84 -13.12
CA LEU A 66 -4.97 -2.51 -14.40
C LEU A 66 -6.45 -2.52 -14.81
N GLY A 67 -7.31 -1.75 -14.14
CA GLY A 67 -8.72 -1.55 -14.49
C GLY A 67 -9.70 -2.53 -13.86
N GLN A 68 -9.27 -3.35 -12.88
CA GLN A 68 -10.19 -4.17 -12.09
C GLN A 68 -10.85 -3.33 -10.98
N PRO A 69 -12.07 -3.68 -10.53
CA PRO A 69 -12.64 -3.01 -9.37
C PRO A 69 -11.85 -3.35 -8.10
N LEU A 70 -11.70 -2.35 -7.23
CA LEU A 70 -11.11 -2.56 -5.91
C LEU A 70 -12.18 -3.13 -4.96
N PRO A 71 -11.85 -4.08 -4.06
CA PRO A 71 -12.81 -4.54 -3.06
C PRO A 71 -13.30 -3.40 -2.18
N GLU A 72 -14.61 -3.32 -1.94
CA GLU A 72 -15.26 -2.20 -1.23
C GLU A 72 -14.56 -1.81 0.10
N PRO A 73 -14.19 -2.76 1.00
CA PRO A 73 -13.53 -2.39 2.25
C PRO A 73 -12.15 -1.74 2.02
N VAL A 74 -11.44 -2.17 0.98
CA VAL A 74 -10.11 -1.65 0.63
C VAL A 74 -10.23 -0.25 0.02
N ASP A 75 -11.22 -0.01 -0.83
CA ASP A 75 -11.44 1.29 -1.45
C ASP A 75 -11.84 2.36 -0.44
N GLN A 76 -12.84 2.05 0.40
CA GLN A 76 -13.30 2.96 1.46
C GLN A 76 -12.16 3.35 2.40
N GLU A 77 -11.37 2.37 2.83
CA GLU A 77 -10.27 2.62 3.75
C GLU A 77 -9.09 3.31 3.07
N LEU A 78 -8.82 3.01 1.79
CA LEU A 78 -7.82 3.72 1.01
C LEU A 78 -8.17 5.20 0.90
N ASP A 79 -9.42 5.52 0.56
CA ASP A 79 -9.89 6.90 0.50
C ASP A 79 -9.76 7.59 1.86
N ALA A 80 -10.18 6.94 2.93
CA ALA A 80 -10.05 7.48 4.28
C ALA A 80 -8.58 7.74 4.65
N ALA A 81 -7.67 6.82 4.33
CA ALA A 81 -6.23 6.93 4.56
C ALA A 81 -5.57 8.03 3.73
N VAL A 82 -6.03 8.27 2.49
CA VAL A 82 -5.55 9.36 1.63
C VAL A 82 -6.05 10.72 2.14
N GLN A 83 -7.31 10.81 2.57
CA GLN A 83 -7.83 12.02 3.18
C GLN A 83 -7.01 12.37 4.43
N ARG A 84 -6.84 11.40 5.37
CA ARG A 84 -5.64 11.11 6.20
C ARG A 84 -4.67 12.18 6.78
N ARG A 85 -3.63 12.63 6.08
CA ARG A 85 -3.31 12.57 4.67
C ARG A 85 -3.21 14.01 4.22
N SER A 86 -4.04 14.33 3.26
CA SER A 86 -4.28 15.70 2.82
C SER A 86 -4.62 16.67 3.96
N HIS A 87 -5.35 16.26 5.02
CA HIS A 87 -5.63 17.19 6.14
C HIS A 87 -4.43 17.42 7.05
N ARG A 88 -3.53 16.43 7.19
CA ARG A 88 -2.32 16.58 8.03
C ARG A 88 -1.27 17.50 7.38
N GLY A 89 -1.30 17.61 6.05
CA GLY A 89 -0.50 18.58 5.29
C GLY A 89 -1.10 19.99 5.19
N GLN A 90 -2.35 20.19 5.63
CA GLN A 90 -3.04 21.49 5.70
C GLN A 90 -2.90 22.11 7.10
N THR A 91 -1.67 22.27 7.60
CA THR A 91 -1.44 23.32 8.61
C THR A 91 -1.41 24.66 7.87
N PRO A 92 -2.29 25.62 8.18
CA PRO A 92 -2.30 26.90 7.49
C PRO A 92 -0.97 27.60 7.74
N ASP A 93 -0.28 27.94 6.65
CA ASP A 93 0.87 28.83 6.66
C ASP A 93 0.40 30.15 7.29
N ARG A 94 0.95 30.48 8.46
CA ARG A 94 0.58 31.69 9.19
C ARG A 94 1.37 32.84 8.53
N PRO A 95 0.72 33.84 7.93
CA PRO A 95 1.48 34.96 7.39
C PRO A 95 2.01 35.79 8.57
N GLU A 96 3.33 35.99 8.61
CA GLU A 96 3.97 37.08 9.36
C GLU A 96 4.52 38.12 8.38
#